data_AF-A0A2D0KAL3-F1
#
_entry.id   AF-A0A2D0KAL3-F1
#
_cell.length_a   1.000
_cell.length_b   1.000
_cell.length_c   1.000
_cell.angle_alpha   90.00
_cell.angle_beta   90.00
_cell.angle_gamma   90.00
#
_symmetry.space_group_name_H-M   'P 1'
#
loop_
_entity.id
_entity.type
_entity.pdbx_description
1 polymer ?
#
loop_
_entity_poly.entity_id
_entity_poly.type
_entity_poly.pdbx_seq_one_letter_code
_entity_poly.pdbx_strand_id
1 'polypeptide(L)' 'MNNKKRKNGLFRGLVEDFFWSNILAVSIIIWGVVSVSFFFDSWDSVFPIGSFIIIVFYFASAYFSSKKKG' A
#
# COMPACT_ATOMS: atom_id res chain seq x y z
N MET A 1 -22.85 7.95 29.68
CA MET A 1 -22.26 8.47 28.42
C MET A 1 -21.02 7.65 28.04
N ASN A 2 -21.14 6.40 27.56
CA ASN A 2 -19.91 5.61 27.28
C ASN A 2 -20.00 4.48 26.21
N ASN A 3 -20.91 4.56 25.23
CA ASN A 3 -20.94 3.57 24.13
C ASN A 3 -20.34 4.08 22.80
N LYS A 4 -19.94 5.36 22.73
CA LYS A 4 -19.43 5.96 21.49
C LYS A 4 -17.92 5.72 21.25
N LYS A 5 -17.14 5.46 22.30
CA LYS A 5 -15.67 5.24 22.20
C LYS A 5 -15.27 3.83 21.78
N ARG A 6 -16.10 2.80 22.00
CA ARG A 6 -15.74 1.39 21.71
C ARG A 6 -15.86 1.02 20.22
N LYS A 7 -16.78 1.65 19.48
CA LYS A 7 -16.96 1.40 18.03
C LYS A 7 -15.79 1.92 17.20
N ASN A 8 -15.23 3.08 17.55
CA ASN A 8 -14.14 3.68 16.77
C ASN A 8 -12.85 2.84 16.80
N GLY A 9 -12.60 2.07 17.87
CA GLY A 9 -11.43 1.19 17.97
C GLY A 9 -11.52 -0.05 17.07
N LEU A 10 -12.71 -0.68 17.00
CA LEU A 10 -12.92 -1.89 16.18
C LEU A 10 -12.94 -1.56 14.68
N PHE A 11 -13.61 -0.48 14.28
CA PHE A 11 -13.61 -0.05 12.88
C PHE A 11 -12.23 0.40 12.42
N ARG A 12 -11.45 1.07 13.28
CA ARG A 12 -10.08 1.47 12.95
C ARG A 12 -9.15 0.28 12.76
N GLY A 13 -9.23 -0.74 13.63
CA GLY A 13 -8.44 -1.97 13.50
C GLY A 13 -8.77 -2.75 12.22
N LEU A 14 -10.06 -2.90 11.90
CA LEU A 14 -10.48 -3.57 10.65
C LEU A 14 -10.01 -2.85 9.38
N VAL A 15 -10.06 -1.52 9.39
CA VAL A 15 -9.57 -0.70 8.28
C VAL A 15 -8.06 -0.85 8.15
N GLU A 16 -7.32 -0.78 9.25
CA GLU A 16 -5.87 -0.94 9.28
C GLU A 16 -5.43 -2.33 8.80
N ASP A 17 -6.10 -3.40 9.25
CA ASP A 17 -5.85 -4.77 8.79
C ASP A 17 -6.17 -4.96 7.30
N PHE A 18 -7.24 -4.32 6.81
CA PHE A 18 -7.59 -4.35 5.40
C PHE A 18 -6.54 -3.64 4.54
N PHE A 19 -6.05 -2.48 4.98
CA PHE A 19 -4.98 -1.73 4.30
C PHE A 19 -3.66 -2.50 4.32
N TRP A 20 -3.29 -3.13 5.44
CA TRP A 20 -2.08 -3.95 5.54
C TRP A 20 -2.15 -5.21 4.69
N SER A 21 -3.30 -5.88 4.65
CA SER A 21 -3.52 -7.07 3.82
C SER A 21 -3.45 -6.75 2.32
N ASN A 22 -3.77 -5.52 1.93
CA ASN A 22 -3.79 -5.05 0.54
C ASN A 22 -2.73 -3.99 0.27
N ILE A 23 -1.66 -3.93 1.07
CA ILE A 23 -0.66 -2.85 1.05
C ILE A 23 -0.10 -2.62 -0.36
N LEU A 24 0.14 -3.69 -1.13
CA LEU A 24 0.61 -3.62 -2.51
C LEU A 24 -0.36 -2.88 -3.44
N ALA A 25 -1.65 -3.24 -3.39
CA ALA A 25 -2.67 -2.61 -4.22
C ALA A 25 -2.83 -1.12 -3.87
N VAL A 26 -2.81 -0.81 -2.57
CA VAL A 26 -2.88 0.57 -2.07
C VAL A 26 -1.68 1.38 -2.55
N SER A 27 -0.47 0.82 -2.49
CA SER A 27 0.74 1.47 -3.00
C SER A 27 0.67 1.75 -4.50
N ILE A 28 0.15 0.82 -5.31
CA ILE A 28 -0.02 1.02 -6.75
C ILE A 28 -1.05 2.11 -7.05
N ILE A 29 -2.16 2.16 -6.31
CA ILE A 29 -3.19 3.20 -6.48
C ILE A 29 -2.61 4.58 -6.15
N ILE A 30 -1.90 4.71 -5.02
CA ILE A 30 -1.24 5.97 -4.64
C ILE A 30 -0.23 6.37 -5.70
N TRP A 31 0.58 5.42 -6.20
CA TRP A 31 1.53 5.70 -7.27
C TRP A 31 0.84 6.14 -8.57
N GLY A 32 -0.31 5.56 -8.91
CA GLY A 32 -1.15 6.01 -10.02
C GLY A 32 -1.49 7.50 -9.91
N VAL A 33 -2.01 7.93 -8.76
CA VAL A 33 -2.34 9.34 -8.51
C VAL A 33 -1.10 10.23 -8.60
N VAL A 34 0.01 9.82 -7.99
CA VAL A 34 1.28 10.57 -8.05
C VAL A 34 1.80 10.68 -9.47
N SER A 35 1.77 9.59 -10.24
CA SER A 35 2.27 9.55 -11.61
C SER A 35 1.50 10.50 -12.53
N VAL A 36 0.16 10.50 -12.46
CA VAL A 36 -0.68 11.40 -13.26
C VAL A 36 -0.51 12.86 -12.81
N SER A 37 -0.30 13.11 -11.51
CA SER A 37 -0.20 14.48 -10.99
C SER A 37 1.15 15.15 -11.27
N PHE A 38 2.25 14.40 -11.21
CA PHE A 38 3.61 14.94 -11.33
C PHE A 38 4.26 14.66 -12.68
N PHE A 39 3.82 13.63 -13.40
CA PHE A 39 4.39 13.18 -14.67
C PHE A 39 3.31 13.09 -15.75
N PHE A 40 2.42 14.09 -15.81
CA PHE A 40 1.24 14.05 -16.70
C PHE A 40 1.57 13.74 -18.17
N ASP A 41 2.67 14.27 -18.73
CA ASP A 41 3.05 14.02 -20.13
C ASP A 41 3.70 12.65 -20.38
N SER A 42 4.23 11.99 -19.34
CA SER A 42 4.95 10.72 -19.44
C SER A 42 4.41 9.65 -18.50
N TRP A 43 3.16 9.83 -18.03
CA TRP A 43 2.53 8.98 -17.03
C TRP A 43 2.41 7.54 -17.51
N ASP A 44 2.20 7.35 -18.81
CA ASP A 44 2.13 6.07 -19.51
C ASP A 44 3.42 5.23 -19.35
N SER A 45 4.57 5.90 -19.27
CA SER A 45 5.89 5.28 -19.07
C SER A 45 6.29 5.24 -17.59
N VAL A 46 6.04 6.31 -16.84
CA VAL A 46 6.43 6.44 -15.43
C VAL A 46 5.59 5.54 -14.53
N PHE A 47 4.30 5.39 -14.83
CA PHE A 47 3.41 4.51 -14.08
C PHE A 47 3.91 3.06 -14.07
N PRO A 48 4.11 2.35 -15.20
CA PRO A 48 4.55 0.96 -15.20
C PRO A 48 5.94 0.79 -14.57
N ILE A 49 6.87 1.73 -14.78
CA ILE A 49 8.21 1.69 -14.18
C ILE A 49 8.10 1.74 -12.64
N GLY A 50 7.39 2.72 -12.09
CA GLY A 50 7.24 2.82 -10.65
C GLY A 50 6.42 1.69 -10.04
N SER A 51 5.39 1.19 -10.73
CA SER A 51 4.65 -0.01 -10.31
C SER A 51 5.55 -1.24 -10.25
N PHE A 52 6.43 -1.43 -11.23
CA PHE A 52 7.40 -2.52 -11.21
C PHE A 52 8.35 -2.42 -10.00
N ILE A 53 8.87 -1.22 -9.72
CA ILE A 53 9.72 -0.97 -8.56
C ILE A 53 8.98 -1.33 -7.25
N ILE A 54 7.73 -0.89 -7.08
CA ILE A 54 6.91 -1.19 -5.90
C ILE A 54 6.74 -2.71 -5.71
N ILE A 55 6.45 -3.44 -6.79
CA ILE A 55 6.30 -4.90 -6.76
C ILE A 55 7.61 -5.57 -6.33
N VAL A 56 8.74 -5.18 -6.93
CA VAL A 56 10.05 -5.73 -6.59
C VAL A 56 10.38 -5.50 -5.12
N PHE A 57 10.16 -4.28 -4.61
CA PHE A 57 10.38 -3.97 -3.19
C PHE A 57 9.49 -4.80 -2.28
N TYR A 58 8.22 -4.97 -2.62
CA TYR A 58 7.29 -5.79 -1.84
C TYR A 58 7.78 -7.24 -1.73
N PHE A 59 8.15 -7.86 -2.85
CA PHE A 59 8.65 -9.23 -2.85
C PHE A 59 10.01 -9.36 -2.17
N ALA A 60 10.91 -8.39 -2.34
CA ALA A 60 12.19 -8.36 -1.64
C ALA A 60 11.98 -8.29 -0.12
N SER A 61 11.12 -7.40 0.36
CA SER A 61 10.76 -7.31 1.78
C SER A 61 10.12 -8.60 2.30
N ALA A 62 9.22 -9.21 1.53
CA ALA A 62 8.61 -10.49 1.89
C ALA A 62 9.66 -11.62 1.98
N TYR A 63 10.57 -11.69 1.01
CA TYR A 63 11.66 -12.66 0.99
C TYR A 63 12.61 -12.48 2.18
N PHE A 64 13.07 -11.27 2.48
CA PHE A 64 13.92 -11.00 3.64
C PHE A 64 13.21 -11.31 4.96
N SER A 65 11.92 -10.99 5.06
CA SER A 65 11.10 -11.32 6.24
C SER A 65 10.97 -12.83 6.45
N SER A 66 10.78 -13.58 5.36
CA SER A 66 10.76 -15.05 5.39
C SER A 66 12.11 -15.62 5.82
N LYS A 67 13.21 -15.11 5.28
CA LYS A 67 14.57 -15.59 5.60
C LYS A 67 14.99 -15.32 7.04
N LYS A 68 14.47 -14.25 7.66
CA LYS A 68 14.79 -13.87 9.05
C LYS A 68 14.04 -14.69 10.09
N LYS A 69 13.02 -15.46 9.67
CA LYS A 69 12.26 -16.38 10.53
C LYS A 69 12.72 -17.84 10.42
N GLY A 70 13.66 -18.15 9.51
CA GLY A 70 14.26 -19.47 9.34
C GLY A 70 15.57 -19.63 10.06
#